data_AF-A0AAU4L9C9-F1
#
_entry.id   AF-A0AAU4L9C9-F1
#
_cell.length_a   1.000
_cell.length_b   1.000
_cell.length_c   1.000
_cell.angle_alpha   90.00
_cell.angle_beta   90.00
_cell.angle_gamma   90.00
#
_symmetry.space_group_name_H-M   'P 1'
#
loop_
_entity.id
_entity.type
_entity.pdbx_description
1 polymer ?
#
loop_
_entity_poly.entity_id
_entity_poly.type
_entity_poly.pdbx_seq_one_letter_code
_entity_poly.pdbx_strand_id
1 'polypeptide(L)'
;MSELSDLTELPELPESPATAVVRRTLGVAWWIFIAALVTPVLLFAGLFVTYQVEGATPEDYPRATPEAMGDRAARLSQEAYEVLGFDRAVPPGVVEPGVGTENSFSTDDCYPSGLEGMADEPVAGAYRLSHHWELDQVPEREAVPGLRRLHDHLRKTGWDITEYREFPSGREWSLRAKRDGHAGDGGDERLVFSWRAGTQRFGGASTVPCAHDPAGEKGGSSVNEVEPPELR
;
A
#
# COMPACT_ATOMS: atom_id res chain seq x y z
N MET A 1 -37.35 -91.39 9.61
CA MET A 1 -37.61 -91.68 8.19
C MET A 1 -37.60 -90.32 7.50
N SER A 2 -36.46 -89.92 6.93
CA SER A 2 -36.09 -90.20 5.53
C SER A 2 -37.14 -89.63 4.58
N GLU A 3 -36.80 -88.50 3.95
CA GLU A 3 -36.74 -88.32 2.48
C GLU A 3 -37.92 -87.44 2.05
N LEU A 4 -37.84 -86.49 1.12
CA LEU A 4 -36.98 -86.29 -0.02
C LEU A 4 -36.80 -84.78 -0.27
N SER A 5 -35.65 -84.47 -0.83
CA SER A 5 -35.31 -83.21 -1.49
C SER A 5 -36.13 -83.00 -2.77
N ASP A 6 -36.07 -81.75 -3.20
CA ASP A 6 -36.05 -81.33 -4.60
C ASP A 6 -37.40 -80.97 -5.22
N LEU A 7 -37.57 -79.67 -5.52
CA LEU A 7 -38.01 -79.21 -6.83
C LEU A 7 -37.93 -77.67 -6.93
N THR A 8 -37.10 -77.25 -7.87
CA THR A 8 -37.25 -76.06 -8.73
C THR A 8 -36.70 -74.73 -8.20
N GLU A 9 -35.37 -74.61 -8.31
CA GLU A 9 -34.69 -73.33 -8.55
C GLU A 9 -35.13 -72.78 -9.92
N LEU A 10 -35.83 -71.65 -9.93
CA LEU A 10 -36.04 -70.86 -11.16
C LEU A 10 -34.90 -69.82 -11.26
N PRO A 11 -34.26 -69.65 -12.41
CA PRO A 11 -33.21 -68.64 -12.56
C PRO A 11 -33.82 -67.23 -12.47
N GLU A 12 -33.36 -66.43 -11.51
CA GLU A 12 -33.60 -64.99 -11.49
C GLU A 12 -33.00 -64.36 -12.76
N LEU A 13 -33.85 -63.64 -13.50
CA LEU A 13 -33.45 -62.90 -14.69
C LEU A 13 -32.38 -61.85 -14.32
N PRO A 14 -31.31 -61.68 -15.12
CA PRO A 14 -30.31 -60.66 -14.84
C PRO A 14 -30.94 -59.27 -14.94
N GLU A 15 -30.86 -58.50 -13.85
CA GLU A 15 -31.22 -57.08 -13.85
C GLU A 15 -30.43 -56.35 -14.94
N SER A 16 -31.17 -55.68 -15.83
CA SER A 16 -30.60 -54.97 -16.98
C SER A 16 -29.61 -53.88 -16.54
N PRO A 17 -28.38 -53.83 -17.09
CA PRO A 17 -27.36 -52.85 -16.73
C PRO A 17 -27.73 -51.39 -17.07
N ALA A 18 -28.86 -51.18 -17.77
CA ALA A 18 -29.33 -49.86 -18.18
C ALA A 18 -29.80 -48.98 -17.00
N THR A 19 -30.31 -49.56 -15.91
CA THR A 19 -30.81 -48.81 -14.74
C THR A 19 -29.70 -48.28 -13.83
N ALA A 20 -28.52 -48.92 -13.80
CA ALA A 20 -27.40 -48.49 -12.97
C ALA A 20 -26.67 -47.25 -13.53
N VAL A 21 -26.64 -47.10 -14.86
CA VAL A 21 -25.94 -45.99 -15.54
C VAL A 21 -26.72 -44.69 -15.46
N VAL A 22 -28.05 -44.74 -15.61
CA VAL A 22 -28.94 -43.56 -15.55
C VAL A 22 -28.97 -42.95 -14.14
N ARG A 23 -28.85 -43.77 -13.09
CA ARG A 23 -28.88 -43.30 -11.69
C ARG A 23 -27.59 -42.60 -11.26
N ARG A 24 -26.44 -42.95 -11.86
CA ARG A 24 -25.14 -42.30 -11.59
C ARG A 24 -24.97 -40.96 -12.30
N THR A 25 -25.49 -40.81 -13.53
CA THR A 25 -25.39 -39.55 -14.29
C THR A 25 -26.31 -38.45 -13.74
N LEU A 26 -27.50 -38.79 -13.25
CA LEU A 26 -28.40 -37.86 -12.56
C LEU A 26 -27.83 -37.33 -11.23
N GLY A 27 -27.12 -38.18 -10.47
CA GLY A 27 -26.48 -37.78 -9.22
C GLY A 27 -25.34 -36.78 -9.43
N VAL A 28 -24.50 -36.99 -10.45
CA VAL A 28 -23.38 -36.08 -10.76
C VAL A 28 -23.88 -34.74 -11.30
N ALA A 29 -24.90 -34.73 -12.17
CA ALA A 29 -25.49 -33.49 -12.68
C ALA A 29 -26.16 -32.66 -11.55
N TRP A 30 -26.80 -33.33 -10.58
CA TRP A 30 -27.37 -32.69 -9.40
C TRP A 30 -26.30 -32.09 -8.48
N TRP A 31 -25.20 -32.80 -8.24
CA TRP A 31 -24.07 -32.27 -7.48
C TRP A 31 -23.36 -31.10 -8.17
N ILE A 32 -23.24 -31.12 -9.50
CA ILE A 32 -22.71 -29.99 -10.27
C ILE A 32 -23.66 -28.79 -10.17
N PHE A 33 -24.97 -29.00 -10.25
CA PHE A 33 -25.95 -27.92 -10.11
C PHE A 33 -25.95 -27.32 -8.69
N ILE A 34 -25.89 -28.17 -7.66
CA ILE A 34 -25.72 -27.74 -6.27
C ILE A 34 -24.40 -27.00 -6.11
N ALA A 35 -23.28 -27.53 -6.60
CA ALA A 35 -21.99 -26.86 -6.51
C ALA A 35 -22.00 -25.51 -7.24
N ALA A 36 -22.60 -25.42 -8.43
CA ALA A 36 -22.72 -24.19 -9.19
C ALA A 36 -23.58 -23.12 -8.51
N LEU A 37 -24.53 -23.52 -7.65
CA LEU A 37 -25.41 -22.59 -6.94
C LEU A 37 -24.91 -22.28 -5.52
N VAL A 38 -24.44 -23.28 -4.79
CA VAL A 38 -23.96 -23.14 -3.40
C VAL A 38 -22.58 -22.49 -3.34
N THR A 39 -21.67 -22.81 -4.26
CA THR A 39 -20.32 -22.23 -4.26
C THR A 39 -20.34 -20.70 -4.38
N PRO A 40 -21.03 -20.07 -5.36
CA PRO A 40 -21.07 -18.61 -5.42
C PRO A 40 -21.77 -17.99 -4.21
N VAL A 41 -22.79 -18.64 -3.65
CA VAL A 41 -23.46 -18.17 -2.43
C VAL A 41 -22.52 -18.21 -1.23
N LEU A 42 -21.76 -19.28 -1.05
CA LEU A 42 -20.76 -19.39 0.01
C LEU A 42 -19.60 -18.41 -0.17
N LEU A 43 -19.15 -18.19 -1.41
CA LEU A 43 -18.14 -17.17 -1.71
C LEU A 43 -18.66 -15.78 -1.38
N PHE A 44 -19.90 -15.45 -1.78
CA PHE A 44 -20.50 -14.16 -1.48
C PHE A 44 -20.71 -13.98 0.03
N ALA A 45 -21.22 -15.00 0.73
CA ALA A 45 -21.37 -14.96 2.18
C ALA A 45 -20.01 -14.81 2.87
N GLY A 46 -18.97 -15.50 2.39
CA GLY A 46 -17.60 -15.36 2.89
C GLY A 46 -17.08 -13.94 2.72
N LEU A 47 -17.15 -13.38 1.51
CA LEU A 47 -16.73 -12.00 1.21
C LEU A 47 -17.52 -10.98 2.03
N PHE A 48 -18.82 -11.15 2.16
CA PHE A 48 -19.67 -10.25 2.94
C PHE A 48 -19.31 -10.30 4.43
N VAL A 49 -19.08 -11.48 5.00
CA VAL A 49 -18.62 -11.61 6.38
C VAL A 49 -17.24 -10.97 6.55
N THR A 50 -16.30 -11.21 5.65
CA THR A 50 -14.97 -10.58 5.71
C THR A 50 -15.08 -9.06 5.67
N TYR A 51 -15.84 -8.51 4.73
CA TYR A 51 -16.07 -7.06 4.61
C TYR A 51 -16.67 -6.47 5.90
N GLN A 52 -17.67 -7.13 6.49
CA GLN A 52 -18.31 -6.66 7.72
C GLN A 52 -17.39 -6.78 8.95
N VAL A 53 -16.51 -7.78 8.98
CA VAL A 53 -15.52 -7.94 10.06
C VAL A 53 -14.45 -6.88 9.95
N GLU A 54 -13.87 -6.68 8.76
CA GLU A 54 -12.88 -5.64 8.47
C GLU A 54 -13.42 -4.26 8.87
N GLY A 55 -14.59 -3.87 8.35
CA GLY A 55 -15.20 -2.57 8.66
C GLY A 55 -15.63 -2.38 10.13
N ALA A 56 -15.71 -3.46 10.93
CA ALA A 56 -16.00 -3.38 12.36
C ALA A 56 -14.74 -3.34 13.24
N THR A 57 -13.57 -3.68 12.69
CA THR A 57 -12.27 -3.57 13.36
C THR A 57 -11.57 -2.29 12.91
N PRO A 58 -11.46 -1.27 13.78
CA PRO A 58 -10.68 -0.08 13.45
C PRO A 58 -9.24 -0.46 13.11
N GLU A 59 -8.68 0.21 12.10
CA GLU A 59 -7.26 0.11 11.78
C GLU A 59 -6.41 0.46 12.99
N ASP A 60 -5.47 -0.40 13.35
CA ASP A 60 -4.62 -0.24 14.54
C ASP A 60 -3.36 0.56 14.20
N TYR A 61 -3.54 1.76 13.66
CA TYR A 61 -2.42 2.66 13.41
C TYR A 61 -1.82 3.15 14.74
N PRO A 62 -0.48 3.28 14.82
CA PRO A 62 0.16 3.80 16.02
C PRO A 62 -0.35 5.21 16.34
N ARG A 63 -0.37 5.58 17.62
CA ARG A 63 -0.65 6.95 18.03
C ARG A 63 0.62 7.78 17.97
N ALA A 64 0.58 8.91 17.27
CA ALA A 64 1.69 9.86 17.20
C ALA A 64 1.17 11.29 17.04
N THR A 65 1.82 12.24 17.68
CA THR A 65 1.51 13.66 17.50
C THR A 65 2.05 14.16 16.15
N PRO A 66 1.48 15.24 15.59
CA PRO A 66 2.00 15.92 14.40
C PRO A 66 3.51 16.21 14.46
N GLU A 67 4.00 16.66 15.61
CA GLU A 67 5.42 16.97 15.81
C GLU A 67 6.29 15.72 15.74
N ALA A 68 5.87 14.63 16.38
CA ALA A 68 6.62 13.37 16.35
C ALA A 68 6.69 12.78 14.93
N MET A 69 5.61 12.93 14.16
CA MET A 69 5.59 12.54 12.74
C MET A 69 6.44 13.46 11.87
N GLY A 70 6.34 14.78 12.10
CA GLY A 70 7.12 15.82 11.45
C GLY A 70 8.62 15.61 11.65
N ASP A 71 9.06 15.38 12.88
CA ASP A 71 10.45 15.08 13.24
C ASP A 71 10.96 13.81 12.53
N ARG A 72 10.10 12.78 12.41
CA ARG A 72 10.47 11.55 11.72
C ARG A 72 10.64 11.78 10.22
N ALA A 73 9.69 12.47 9.59
CA ALA A 73 9.78 12.81 8.17
C ALA A 73 11.00 13.71 7.90
N ALA A 74 11.16 14.79 8.66
CA ALA A 74 12.26 15.71 8.52
C ALA A 74 13.63 15.05 8.69
N ARG A 75 13.77 14.11 9.64
CA ARG A 75 15.01 13.32 9.81
C ARG A 75 15.35 12.48 8.57
N LEU A 76 14.35 11.88 7.93
CA LEU A 76 14.55 11.13 6.69
C LEU A 76 14.97 12.05 5.53
N SER A 77 14.34 13.23 5.42
CA SER A 77 14.72 14.25 4.44
C SER A 77 16.14 14.75 4.68
N GLN A 78 16.51 15.03 5.93
CA GLN A 78 17.84 15.51 6.33
C GLN A 78 18.93 14.48 5.98
N GLU A 79 18.74 13.21 6.32
CA GLU A 79 19.68 12.15 5.94
C GLU A 79 19.86 12.07 4.42
N ALA A 80 18.75 12.12 3.66
CA ALA A 80 18.82 12.11 2.21
C ALA A 80 19.53 13.34 1.65
N TYR A 81 19.27 14.52 2.22
CA TYR A 81 19.86 15.79 1.82
C TYR A 81 21.39 15.80 2.01
N GLU A 82 21.87 15.30 3.14
CA GLU A 82 23.30 15.15 3.44
C GLU A 82 23.99 14.22 2.42
N VAL A 83 23.36 13.11 2.04
CA VAL A 83 23.91 12.15 1.06
C VAL A 83 23.89 12.72 -0.36
N LEU A 84 22.86 13.50 -0.70
CA LEU A 84 22.79 14.25 -1.95
C LEU A 84 23.94 15.26 -2.04
N GLY A 85 24.42 15.78 -0.91
CA GLY A 85 25.63 16.61 -0.84
C GLY A 85 25.45 17.99 -1.47
N PHE A 86 24.27 18.59 -1.27
CA PHE A 86 24.03 19.98 -1.62
C PHE A 86 24.53 20.89 -0.47
N ASP A 87 25.27 21.94 -0.79
CA ASP A 87 25.83 22.85 0.23
C ASP A 87 24.87 23.99 0.63
N ARG A 88 23.75 24.14 -0.10
CA ARG A 88 22.77 25.20 0.15
C ARG A 88 21.86 24.80 1.31
N ALA A 89 21.43 25.77 2.12
CA ALA A 89 20.37 25.53 3.09
C ALA A 89 18.98 25.63 2.44
N VAL A 90 18.01 24.87 2.96
CA VAL A 90 16.59 24.96 2.58
C VAL A 90 15.80 25.48 3.78
N PRO A 91 15.59 26.81 3.91
CA PRO A 91 14.88 27.37 5.05
C PRO A 91 13.41 26.95 5.04
N PRO A 92 12.74 26.90 6.21
CA PRO A 92 11.31 26.60 6.28
C PRO A 92 10.46 27.58 5.48
N GLY A 93 9.32 27.08 5.01
CA GLY A 93 8.31 27.83 4.28
C GLY A 93 8.42 27.70 2.77
N VAL A 94 7.47 28.36 2.10
CA VAL A 94 7.42 28.45 0.65
C VAL A 94 7.74 29.89 0.27
N VAL A 95 8.87 30.12 -0.41
CA VAL A 95 9.22 31.47 -0.86
C VAL A 95 8.21 31.95 -1.90
N GLU A 96 7.96 31.12 -2.93
CA GLU A 96 6.90 31.27 -3.92
C GLU A 96 6.61 29.88 -4.56
N PRO A 97 5.36 29.37 -4.54
CA PRO A 97 5.04 28.05 -5.07
C PRO A 97 5.48 27.88 -6.53
N GLY A 98 6.32 26.89 -6.80
CA GLY A 98 6.81 26.59 -8.14
C GLY A 98 7.79 27.62 -8.72
N VAL A 99 8.27 28.59 -7.92
CA VAL A 99 9.26 29.60 -8.35
C VAL A 99 10.53 29.54 -7.50
N GLY A 100 10.44 29.30 -6.19
CA GLY A 100 11.59 29.33 -5.27
C GLY A 100 11.93 28.03 -4.57
N THR A 101 12.83 28.11 -3.59
CA THR A 101 13.07 27.02 -2.63
C THR A 101 11.81 26.80 -1.78
N GLU A 102 11.47 25.54 -1.53
CA GLU A 102 10.31 25.15 -0.72
C GLU A 102 10.75 24.22 0.39
N ASN A 103 10.11 24.34 1.56
CA ASN A 103 10.28 23.45 2.70
C ASN A 103 9.00 23.48 3.55
N SER A 104 8.17 22.44 3.43
CA SER A 104 6.85 22.40 4.07
C SER A 104 6.48 21.00 4.52
N PHE A 105 5.57 20.93 5.49
CA PHE A 105 4.85 19.70 5.77
C PHE A 105 3.51 19.70 5.02
N SER A 106 3.05 18.49 4.69
CA SER A 106 1.71 18.24 4.17
C SER A 106 1.12 17.01 4.85
N THR A 107 -0.19 16.85 4.72
CA THR A 107 -0.92 15.70 5.26
C THR A 107 -1.78 15.09 4.19
N ASP A 108 -1.85 13.76 4.19
CA ASP A 108 -2.83 13.03 3.40
C ASP A 108 -3.65 12.10 4.29
N ASP A 109 -4.81 11.71 3.77
CA ASP A 109 -5.70 10.76 4.43
C ASP A 109 -5.08 9.35 4.46
N CYS A 110 -5.52 8.59 5.46
CA CYS A 110 -5.20 7.17 5.62
C CYS A 110 -6.42 6.34 5.24
N TYR A 111 -6.18 5.24 4.53
CA TYR A 111 -7.22 4.38 4.01
C TYR A 111 -7.04 2.98 4.57
N PRO A 112 -8.14 2.28 4.87
CA PRO A 112 -8.05 0.95 5.42
C PRO A 112 -7.54 -0.05 4.37
N SER A 113 -6.95 -1.14 4.85
CA SER A 113 -6.40 -2.22 4.02
C SER A 113 -7.49 -3.26 3.70
N GLY A 114 -7.21 -4.21 2.81
CA GLY A 114 -8.15 -5.32 2.55
C GLY A 114 -9.36 -4.95 1.69
N LEU A 115 -10.50 -5.61 1.90
CA LEU A 115 -11.70 -5.43 1.08
C LEU A 115 -12.45 -4.13 1.43
N GLU A 116 -12.34 -3.65 2.67
CA GLU A 116 -12.91 -2.36 3.09
C GLU A 116 -12.26 -1.17 2.36
N GLY A 117 -10.98 -1.26 1.98
CA GLY A 117 -10.30 -0.26 1.16
C GLY A 117 -10.94 -0.03 -0.21
N MET A 118 -11.80 -0.95 -0.69
CA MET A 118 -12.55 -0.77 -1.94
C MET A 118 -13.60 0.34 -1.87
N ALA A 119 -14.03 0.74 -0.67
CA ALA A 119 -14.97 1.82 -0.46
C ALA A 119 -14.33 3.22 -0.63
N ASP A 120 -12.99 3.31 -0.64
CA ASP A 120 -12.24 4.58 -0.72
C ASP A 120 -12.64 5.57 0.38
N GLU A 121 -13.01 5.05 1.56
CA GLU A 121 -13.37 5.86 2.73
C GLU A 121 -12.15 6.00 3.64
N PRO A 122 -11.78 7.23 4.05
CA PRO A 122 -10.64 7.44 4.92
C PRO A 122 -10.94 7.02 6.35
N VAL A 123 -9.92 6.51 7.04
CA VAL A 123 -10.00 6.15 8.46
C VAL A 123 -10.07 7.42 9.29
N ALA A 124 -11.18 7.60 10.00
CA ALA A 124 -11.45 8.79 10.78
C ALA A 124 -10.34 9.07 11.82
N GLY A 125 -9.78 10.29 11.77
CA GLY A 125 -8.74 10.74 12.70
C GLY A 125 -7.37 10.09 12.50
N ALA A 126 -7.18 9.28 11.45
CA ALA A 126 -5.87 8.84 11.00
C ALA A 126 -5.34 9.81 9.94
N TYR A 127 -4.03 10.04 9.94
CA TYR A 127 -3.36 10.90 8.98
C TYR A 127 -1.96 10.36 8.69
N ARG A 128 -1.46 10.68 7.50
CA ARG A 128 -0.03 10.56 7.19
C ARG A 128 0.56 11.96 7.06
N LEU A 129 1.84 12.07 7.35
CA LEU A 129 2.57 13.32 7.21
C LEU A 129 3.70 13.14 6.20
N SER A 130 3.86 14.14 5.33
CA SER A 130 4.95 14.21 4.39
C SER A 130 5.74 15.50 4.60
N HIS A 131 7.07 15.41 4.54
CA HIS A 131 7.97 16.54 4.48
C HIS A 131 8.42 16.74 3.04
N HIS A 132 8.14 17.91 2.48
CA HIS A 132 8.49 18.28 1.12
C HIS A 132 9.53 19.38 1.13
N TRP A 133 10.49 19.28 0.22
CA TRP A 133 11.44 20.35 -0.01
C TRP A 133 11.86 20.41 -1.47
N GLU A 134 12.27 21.58 -1.92
CA GLU A 134 12.74 21.80 -3.28
C GLU A 134 13.83 22.85 -3.33
N LEU A 135 14.85 22.61 -4.16
CA LEU A 135 15.89 23.56 -4.53
C LEU A 135 15.71 24.00 -5.97
N ASP A 136 15.91 25.29 -6.21
CA ASP A 136 16.02 25.87 -7.55
C ASP A 136 17.49 25.89 -8.02
N GLN A 137 17.69 26.03 -9.33
CA GLN A 137 19.02 26.23 -9.94
C GLN A 137 20.03 25.11 -9.66
N VAL A 138 19.57 23.87 -9.49
CA VAL A 138 20.43 22.69 -9.33
C VAL A 138 20.85 22.19 -10.71
N PRO A 139 22.13 22.33 -11.09
CA PRO A 139 22.57 21.86 -12.40
C PRO A 139 22.66 20.34 -12.45
N GLU A 140 22.52 19.77 -13.63
CA GLU A 140 22.56 18.33 -13.86
C GLU A 140 23.82 17.64 -13.29
N ARG A 141 24.97 18.33 -13.41
CA ARG A 141 26.27 17.88 -12.92
C ARG A 141 26.30 17.65 -11.40
N GLU A 142 25.39 18.26 -10.67
CA GLU A 142 25.24 18.09 -9.22
C GLU A 142 24.07 17.12 -8.93
N ALA A 143 22.92 17.32 -9.58
CA ALA A 143 21.72 16.52 -9.36
C ALA A 143 21.89 15.03 -9.67
N VAL A 144 22.40 14.68 -10.85
CA VAL A 144 22.48 13.27 -11.30
C VAL A 144 23.51 12.48 -10.47
N PRO A 145 24.73 13.00 -10.22
CA PRO A 145 25.65 12.34 -9.29
C PRO A 145 25.11 12.26 -7.86
N GLY A 146 24.38 13.28 -7.38
CA GLY A 146 23.69 13.28 -6.08
C GLY A 146 22.69 12.13 -5.98
N LEU A 147 21.78 12.01 -6.94
CA LEU A 147 20.79 10.92 -7.00
C LEU A 147 21.45 9.54 -7.02
N ARG A 148 22.59 9.40 -7.73
CA ARG A 148 23.34 8.14 -7.73
C ARG A 148 23.89 7.79 -6.35
N ARG A 149 24.47 8.76 -5.63
CA ARG A 149 24.93 8.56 -4.25
C ARG A 149 23.78 8.15 -3.34
N LEU A 150 22.65 8.84 -3.46
CA LEU A 150 21.46 8.55 -2.67
C LEU A 150 20.90 7.16 -2.97
N HIS A 151 20.78 6.79 -4.23
CA HIS A 151 20.38 5.44 -4.65
C HIS A 151 21.29 4.36 -4.01
N ASP A 152 22.60 4.55 -4.05
CA ASP A 152 23.55 3.58 -3.47
C ASP A 152 23.46 3.53 -1.95
N HIS A 153 23.22 4.67 -1.28
CA HIS A 153 23.00 4.76 0.16
C HIS A 153 21.72 4.05 0.59
N LEU A 154 20.60 4.33 -0.07
CA LEU A 154 19.29 3.73 0.20
C LEU A 154 19.36 2.20 0.06
N ARG A 155 20.02 1.69 -0.99
CA ARG A 155 20.24 0.24 -1.15
C ARG A 155 21.07 -0.37 -0.02
N LYS A 156 22.10 0.33 0.47
CA LYS A 156 22.95 -0.16 1.56
C LYS A 156 22.25 -0.13 2.91
N THR A 157 21.30 0.78 3.10
CA THR A 157 20.55 0.96 4.35
C THR A 157 19.23 0.19 4.37
N GLY A 158 18.98 -0.65 3.36
CA GLY A 158 17.87 -1.60 3.35
C GLY A 158 16.56 -1.05 2.79
N TRP A 159 16.59 0.06 2.06
CA TRP A 159 15.41 0.54 1.33
C TRP A 159 15.17 -0.28 0.06
N ASP A 160 13.90 -0.51 -0.25
CA ASP A 160 13.47 -1.09 -1.53
C ASP A 160 13.34 0.01 -2.59
N ILE A 161 14.12 -0.09 -3.66
CA ILE A 161 14.10 0.90 -4.76
C ILE A 161 13.01 0.51 -5.75
N THR A 162 11.91 1.27 -5.73
CA THR A 162 10.76 1.04 -6.62
C THR A 162 10.91 1.73 -7.96
N GLU A 163 11.71 2.81 -8.01
CA GLU A 163 11.97 3.55 -9.24
C GLU A 163 13.36 4.20 -9.20
N TYR A 164 14.13 4.04 -10.27
CA TYR A 164 15.35 4.81 -10.51
C TYR A 164 15.60 4.91 -12.01
N ARG A 165 15.26 6.05 -12.62
CA ARG A 165 15.35 6.22 -14.08
C ARG A 165 15.38 7.68 -14.52
N GLU A 166 15.90 7.86 -15.72
CA GLU A 166 15.68 9.05 -16.53
C GLU A 166 14.38 8.88 -17.36
N PHE A 167 13.56 9.92 -17.41
CA PHE A 167 12.40 10.01 -18.27
C PHE A 167 12.79 10.77 -19.56
N PRO A 168 12.61 10.13 -20.75
CA PRO A 168 12.99 10.73 -22.03
C PRO A 168 12.26 12.05 -22.32
N SER A 169 11.01 12.16 -21.89
CA SER A 169 10.22 13.39 -21.99
C SER A 169 10.67 14.38 -20.92
N GLY A 170 11.31 15.47 -21.32
CA GLY A 170 11.66 16.58 -20.42
C GLY A 170 12.96 16.41 -19.64
N ARG A 171 13.72 15.31 -19.86
CA ARG A 171 14.98 15.00 -19.15
C ARG A 171 14.81 15.12 -17.63
N GLU A 172 13.85 14.37 -17.12
CA GLU A 172 13.57 14.28 -15.69
C GLU A 172 14.25 13.04 -15.11
N TRP A 173 14.85 13.16 -13.94
CA TRP A 173 15.36 12.04 -13.17
C TRP A 173 14.46 11.81 -11.97
N SER A 174 14.21 10.54 -11.65
CA SER A 174 13.38 10.15 -10.50
C SER A 174 14.05 9.01 -9.74
N LEU A 175 13.95 9.09 -8.41
CA LEU A 175 14.31 8.04 -7.47
C LEU A 175 13.17 7.89 -6.48
N ARG A 176 12.60 6.69 -6.39
CA ARG A 176 11.59 6.33 -5.41
C ARG A 176 12.04 5.12 -4.63
N ALA A 177 11.86 5.20 -3.32
CA ALA A 177 12.19 4.13 -2.41
C ALA A 177 11.10 3.97 -1.36
N LYS A 178 10.91 2.74 -0.89
CA LYS A 178 10.01 2.43 0.21
C LYS A 178 10.71 1.55 1.24
N ARG A 179 10.24 1.63 2.47
CA ARG A 179 10.63 0.72 3.54
C ARG A 179 9.38 0.35 4.31
N ASP A 180 9.13 -0.94 4.41
CA ASP A 180 7.97 -1.48 5.10
C ASP A 180 7.90 -0.89 6.52
N GLY A 181 6.75 -0.36 6.88
CA GLY A 181 6.45 -0.03 8.27
C GLY A 181 5.34 -0.92 8.82
N HIS A 182 5.07 -0.73 10.11
CA HIS A 182 4.11 -1.54 10.84
C HIS A 182 2.67 -1.10 10.52
N ALA A 183 2.10 -1.50 9.37
CA ALA A 183 0.66 -1.72 9.11
C ALA A 183 0.29 -1.52 7.62
N GLY A 184 0.01 -2.60 6.86
CA GLY A 184 -0.80 -2.55 5.63
C GLY A 184 -0.52 -1.43 4.60
N ASP A 185 -1.50 -1.09 3.76
CA ASP A 185 -1.35 -0.11 2.66
C ASP A 185 -1.11 1.35 3.12
N GLY A 186 -1.14 1.61 4.44
CA GLY A 186 -0.80 2.88 5.09
C GLY A 186 0.55 2.89 5.82
N GLY A 187 1.30 1.78 5.76
CA GLY A 187 2.42 1.50 6.66
C GLY A 187 3.79 1.89 6.17
N ASP A 188 3.99 2.11 4.88
CA ASP A 188 5.34 2.28 4.34
C ASP A 188 5.90 3.69 4.57
N GLU A 189 7.15 3.76 5.00
CA GLU A 189 7.97 4.95 4.79
C GLU A 189 8.28 5.06 3.29
N ARG A 190 8.12 6.26 2.74
CA ARG A 190 8.37 6.51 1.31
C ARG A 190 9.30 7.69 1.14
N LEU A 191 10.22 7.56 0.19
CA LEU A 191 11.09 8.63 -0.25
C LEU A 191 10.93 8.83 -1.75
N VAL A 192 10.75 10.08 -2.16
CA VAL A 192 10.61 10.46 -3.56
C VAL A 192 11.55 11.62 -3.84
N PHE A 193 12.39 11.49 -4.85
CA PHE A 193 13.27 12.54 -5.30
C PHE A 193 13.13 12.69 -6.81
N SER A 194 13.13 13.93 -7.27
CA SER A 194 13.14 14.21 -8.69
C SER A 194 13.99 15.41 -9.05
N TRP A 195 14.54 15.39 -10.25
CA TRP A 195 15.23 16.52 -10.83
C TRP A 195 14.73 16.77 -12.24
N ARG A 196 14.42 18.03 -12.56
CA ARG A 196 13.85 18.42 -13.86
C ARG A 196 14.80 19.35 -14.60
N ALA A 197 15.35 18.90 -15.73
CA ALA A 197 16.31 19.68 -16.51
C ALA A 197 15.75 21.02 -17.00
N GLY A 198 14.47 21.06 -17.39
CA GLY A 198 13.84 22.25 -17.97
C GLY A 198 13.74 23.44 -16.99
N THR A 199 13.63 23.16 -15.69
CA THR A 199 13.52 24.19 -14.64
C THR A 199 14.72 24.20 -13.70
N GLN A 200 15.65 23.24 -13.83
CA GLN A 200 16.77 23.01 -12.91
C GLN A 200 16.31 22.90 -11.45
N ARG A 201 15.15 22.26 -11.22
CA ARG A 201 14.58 22.07 -9.88
C ARG A 201 14.85 20.67 -9.40
N PHE A 202 15.31 20.57 -8.15
CA PHE A 202 15.50 19.31 -7.45
C PHE A 202 14.57 19.26 -6.26
N GLY A 203 13.67 18.28 -6.24
CA GLY A 203 12.72 18.08 -5.15
C GLY A 203 12.99 16.79 -4.38
N GLY A 204 12.68 16.81 -3.11
CA GLY A 204 12.63 15.64 -2.25
C GLY A 204 11.37 15.63 -1.40
N ALA A 205 10.85 14.44 -1.14
CA ALA A 205 9.76 14.22 -0.23
C ALA A 205 10.02 12.97 0.60
N SER A 206 9.74 13.06 1.90
CA SER A 206 9.70 11.91 2.80
C SER A 206 8.32 11.80 3.43
N THR A 207 7.71 10.63 3.30
CA THR A 207 6.39 10.34 3.86
C THR A 207 6.55 9.28 4.93
N VAL A 208 5.96 9.53 6.09
CA VAL A 208 5.95 8.57 7.20
C VAL A 208 4.63 7.79 7.23
N PRO A 209 4.61 6.61 7.89
CA PRO A 209 3.42 5.78 7.97
C PRO A 209 2.25 6.49 8.67
N CYS A 210 1.03 6.01 8.39
CA CYS A 210 -0.19 6.47 9.04
C CYS A 210 -0.14 6.40 10.57
N ALA A 211 -0.75 7.38 11.22
CA ALA A 211 -0.91 7.41 12.66
C ALA A 211 -2.24 8.06 13.07
N HIS A 212 -2.69 7.75 14.28
CA HIS A 212 -3.78 8.49 14.93
C HIS A 212 -3.22 9.62 15.79
N ASP A 213 -3.84 10.80 15.69
CA ASP A 213 -3.51 11.91 16.59
C ASP A 213 -4.06 11.60 18.00
N PRO A 214 -3.19 11.50 19.03
CA PRO A 214 -3.64 11.25 20.40
C PRO A 214 -4.56 12.36 20.96
N ALA A 215 -4.57 13.57 20.39
CA ALA A 215 -5.46 14.66 20.79
C ALA A 215 -6.88 14.57 20.18
N GLY A 216 -7.11 13.69 19.18
CA GLY A 216 -8.42 13.43 18.57
C GLY A 216 -8.85 14.39 17.45
N GLU A 217 -9.75 13.90 16.57
CA GLU A 217 -10.47 14.46 15.37
C GLU A 217 -9.79 15.50 14.43
N LYS A 218 -8.64 16.04 14.78
CA LYS A 218 -7.98 17.16 14.08
C LYS A 218 -6.56 16.87 13.62
N GLY A 219 -6.18 15.59 13.53
CA GLY A 219 -4.80 15.17 13.25
C GLY A 219 -4.14 15.80 12.03
N GLY A 220 -4.89 16.02 10.94
CA GLY A 220 -4.37 16.73 9.77
C GLY A 220 -4.31 18.26 9.91
N SER A 221 -5.22 18.85 10.70
CA SER A 221 -5.35 20.31 10.80
C SER A 221 -4.29 20.97 11.67
N SER A 222 -3.79 20.26 12.69
CA SER A 222 -2.70 20.69 13.58
C SER A 222 -1.33 20.66 12.92
N VAL A 223 -1.17 19.96 11.79
CA VAL A 223 0.11 19.94 11.04
C VAL A 223 0.47 21.33 10.51
N ASN A 224 -0.51 22.19 10.25
CA ASN A 224 -0.25 23.58 9.85
C ASN A 224 0.41 24.43 10.95
N GLU A 225 0.39 23.96 12.20
CA GLU A 225 1.05 24.63 13.34
C GLU A 225 2.51 24.16 13.52
N VAL A 226 2.91 23.09 12.82
CA VAL A 226 4.26 22.52 12.89
C VAL A 226 5.10 23.10 11.76
N GLU A 227 6.19 23.80 12.11
CA GLU A 227 7.16 24.32 11.14
C GLU A 227 8.26 23.28 10.88
N PRO A 228 8.61 22.99 9.62
CA PRO A 228 9.69 22.07 9.33
C PRO A 228 11.05 22.65 9.72
N PRO A 229 12.04 21.81 10.05
CA PRO A 229 13.40 22.30 10.26
C PRO A 229 14.03 22.72 8.92
N GLU A 230 15.02 23.61 9.01
CA GLU A 230 15.89 23.92 7.88
C GLU A 230 16.76 22.69 7.52
N LEU A 231 16.86 22.37 6.23
CA LEU A 231 17.76 21.31 5.74
C LEU A 231 19.14 21.87 5.42
N ARG A 232 20.18 21.08 5.72
CA ARG A 232 21.59 21.43 5.47
C ARG A 232 22.46 20.25 5.10
#